data_AF-A0A7W0BYK1-F1
#
_entry.id   AF-A0A7W0BYK1-F1
#
_cell.length_a   1.000
_cell.length_b   1.000
_cell.length_c   1.000
_cell.angle_alpha   90.00
_cell.angle_beta   90.00
_cell.angle_gamma   90.00
#
_symmetry.space_group_name_H-M   'P 1'
#
loop_
_entity.id
_entity.type
_entity.pdbx_description
1 polymer ?
#
loop_
_entity_poly.entity_id
_entity_poly.type
_entity_poly.pdbx_seq_one_letter_code
_entity_poly.pdbx_strand_id
1 'polypeptide(L)' 'MHAKAITISALGYFIFPLDLITDIAPEGYTDDLGALGTALLQVAIYIDQDVKDKAKNKIRDWFGDEFDTSAVDNKLK' A
#
# COMPACT_ATOMS: atom_id res chain seq x y z
N MET A 1 -4.89 10.75 12.60
CA MET A 1 -6.07 10.62 11.71
C MET A 1 -5.71 10.80 10.24
N HIS A 2 -4.80 11.72 9.88
CA HIS A 2 -4.41 11.99 8.50
C HIS A 2 -3.80 10.80 7.74
N ALA A 3 -2.83 10.08 8.30
CA ALA A 3 -2.22 8.93 7.62
C ALA A 3 -3.24 7.84 7.26
N LYS A 4 -4.16 7.51 8.18
CA LYS A 4 -5.26 6.55 7.92
C LYS A 4 -6.18 7.03 6.80
N ALA A 5 -6.54 8.32 6.80
CA ALA A 5 -7.38 8.89 5.75
C ALA A 5 -6.69 8.85 4.39
N ILE A 6 -5.38 9.15 4.33
CA ILE A 6 -4.57 9.07 3.10
C ILE A 6 -4.47 7.62 2.61
N THR A 7 -4.22 6.65 3.50
CA THR A 7 -4.20 5.23 3.13
C THR A 7 -5.56 4.76 2.64
N ILE A 8 -6.65 5.14 3.31
CA ILE A 8 -8.01 4.77 2.90
C ILE A 8 -8.39 5.45 1.59
N SER A 9 -8.03 6.71 1.37
CA SER A 9 -8.31 7.41 0.11
C SER A 9 -7.48 6.85 -1.04
N ALA A 10 -6.21 6.51 -0.81
CA ALA A 10 -5.35 5.90 -1.82
C ALA A 10 -5.80 4.48 -2.18
N LEU A 11 -6.20 3.68 -1.19
CA LEU A 11 -6.77 2.35 -1.42
C LEU A 11 -8.16 2.44 -2.06
N GLY A 12 -8.95 3.43 -1.66
CA GLY A 12 -10.27 3.72 -2.22
C GLY A 12 -10.19 4.13 -3.69
N TYR A 13 -9.18 4.92 -4.06
CA TYR A 13 -8.81 5.25 -5.45
C TYR A 13 -8.37 3.98 -6.19
N PHE A 14 -7.38 3.23 -5.67
CA PHE A 14 -6.89 2.01 -6.32
C PHE A 14 -7.97 0.93 -6.60
N ILE A 15 -9.00 0.82 -5.77
CA ILE A 15 -10.07 -0.19 -5.90
C ILE A 15 -11.35 0.44 -6.51
N PHE A 16 -11.34 1.72 -6.90
CA PHE A 16 -12.56 2.42 -7.30
C PHE A 16 -13.11 1.87 -8.63
N PRO A 17 -14.41 1.52 -8.71
CA PRO A 17 -14.98 0.88 -9.91
C PRO A 17 -14.93 1.74 -11.19
N LEU A 18 -14.78 3.05 -11.07
CA LEU A 18 -14.63 3.95 -12.22
C LEU A 18 -13.23 3.88 -12.82
N ASP A 19 -12.18 3.59 -12.03
CA ASP A 19 -10.80 3.41 -12.52
C ASP A 19 -10.67 2.10 -13.33
N LEU A 20 -11.39 1.05 -12.93
CA LEU A 20 -11.47 -0.22 -13.67
C LEU A 20 -12.10 -0.08 -15.08
N ILE A 21 -12.95 0.93 -15.30
CA ILE A 21 -13.63 1.17 -16.60
C ILE A 21 -12.67 1.87 -17.58
N THR A 22 -11.80 2.76 -17.10
CA THR A 22 -10.76 3.43 -17.89
C THR A 22 -9.55 2.53 -18.17
N ASP A 23 -9.30 1.52 -17.33
CA ASP A 23 -8.24 0.50 -17.51
C ASP A 23 -8.48 -0.51 -18.65
N ILE A 24 -9.71 -0.56 -19.17
CA ILE A 24 -10.05 -1.34 -20.37
C ILE A 24 -9.66 -0.59 -21.67
N ALA A 25 -9.27 0.68 -21.55
CA ALA A 25 -8.70 1.48 -22.63
C ALA A 25 -7.17 1.26 -22.71
N PRO A 26 -6.56 1.32 -23.91
CA PRO A 26 -5.17 0.88 -24.13
C PRO A 26 -4.07 1.67 -23.38
N GLU A 27 -4.41 2.70 -22.59
CA GLU A 27 -3.47 3.59 -21.91
C GLU A 27 -3.71 3.72 -20.37
N GLY A 28 -4.68 3.01 -19.78
CA GLY A 28 -5.19 3.26 -18.40
C GLY A 28 -4.24 2.96 -17.24
N TYR A 29 -3.46 1.87 -17.30
CA TYR A 29 -2.67 1.38 -16.16
C TYR A 29 -1.54 2.32 -15.69
N THR A 30 -1.17 3.31 -16.51
CA THR A 30 -0.03 4.19 -16.21
C THR A 30 -0.39 5.28 -15.19
N ASP A 31 -1.65 5.72 -15.16
CA ASP A 31 -2.13 6.77 -14.25
C ASP A 31 -2.28 6.26 -12.80
N ASP A 32 -2.80 5.04 -12.64
CA ASP A 32 -3.02 4.41 -11.33
C ASP A 32 -1.73 4.08 -10.59
N LEU A 33 -0.68 3.65 -11.29
CA LEU A 33 0.64 3.40 -10.70
C LEU A 33 1.31 4.69 -10.21
N GLY A 34 1.08 5.81 -10.91
CA GLY A 34 1.56 7.14 -10.50
C GLY A 34 0.86 7.63 -9.23
N ALA A 35 -0.46 7.51 -9.17
CA ALA A 35 -1.26 7.88 -8.00
C ALA A 35 -0.93 7.02 -6.77
N LEU A 36 -0.86 5.69 -6.94
CA LEU A 36 -0.42 4.75 -5.90
C LEU A 36 0.98 5.05 -5.41
N GLY A 37 1.94 5.24 -6.32
CA GLY A 37 3.32 5.56 -5.98
C GLY A 37 3.40 6.84 -5.14
N THR A 38 2.64 7.86 -5.51
CA THR A 38 2.60 9.14 -4.78
C THR A 38 1.98 8.99 -3.40
N ALA A 39 0.88 8.25 -3.28
CA ALA A 39 0.26 7.98 -1.98
C ALA A 39 1.17 7.15 -1.07
N LEU A 40 1.87 6.15 -1.61
CA LEU A 40 2.86 5.37 -0.87
C LEU A 40 3.99 6.26 -0.35
N LEU A 41 4.51 7.19 -1.16
CA LEU A 41 5.53 8.15 -0.74
C LEU A 41 5.02 9.09 0.37
N GLN A 42 3.78 9.57 0.27
CA GLN A 42 3.17 10.42 1.31
C GLN A 42 2.91 9.68 2.63
N VAL A 43 2.60 8.39 2.57
CA VAL A 43 2.39 7.57 3.77
C VAL A 43 3.71 7.03 4.33
N ALA A 44 4.75 6.87 3.50
CA ALA A 44 6.04 6.31 3.88
C ALA A 44 6.69 7.03 5.06
N ILE A 45 6.55 8.36 5.15
CA ILE A 45 7.08 9.17 6.25
C ILE A 45 6.43 8.87 7.61
N TYR A 46 5.27 8.19 7.61
CA TYR A 46 4.55 7.77 8.82
C TYR A 46 4.77 6.29 9.16
N ILE A 47 5.63 5.58 8.41
CA ILE A 47 5.97 4.18 8.70
C ILE A 47 7.01 4.16 9.82
N ASP A 48 6.52 4.04 11.06
CA ASP A 48 7.34 3.82 12.24
C ASP A 48 7.40 2.33 12.63
N GLN A 49 8.08 2.03 13.75
CA GLN A 49 8.23 0.66 14.22
C GLN A 49 6.89 0.00 14.59
N ASP A 50 5.95 0.75 15.16
CA ASP A 50 4.62 0.23 15.52
C ASP A 50 3.81 -0.16 14.28
N VAL A 51 3.89 0.63 13.20
CA VAL A 51 3.31 0.28 11.90
C VAL A 51 3.95 -0.99 11.32
N LYS A 52 5.28 -1.10 11.37
CA LYS A 52 6.01 -2.30 10.90
C LYS A 52 5.59 -3.55 11.67
N ASP A 53 5.51 -3.46 12.99
CA ASP A 53 5.14 -4.59 13.85
C ASP A 53 3.68 -5.03 13.63
N LYS A 54 2.76 -4.08 13.44
CA LYS A 54 1.37 -4.36 13.06
C LYS A 54 1.27 -5.07 11.70
N ALA A 55 2.05 -4.62 10.71
CA ALA A 55 2.07 -5.26 9.40
C ALA A 55 2.58 -6.71 9.47
N LYS A 56 3.67 -6.94 10.21
CA LYS A 56 4.22 -8.30 10.44
C LYS A 56 3.22 -9.23 11.11
N ASN A 57 2.58 -8.75 12.17
CA ASN A 57 1.53 -9.50 12.85
C ASN A 57 0.40 -9.85 11.89
N LYS A 58 -0.01 -8.92 11.03
CA LYS A 58 -1.10 -9.18 10.08
C LYS A 58 -0.74 -10.19 9.00
N ILE A 59 0.50 -10.16 8.49
CA ILE A 59 1.02 -11.16 7.55
C ILE A 59 1.02 -12.54 8.22
N ARG A 60 1.50 -12.62 9.46
CA ARG A 60 1.48 -13.86 10.24
C ARG A 60 0.05 -14.37 10.47
N ASP A 61 -0.89 -13.49 10.80
CA ASP A 61 -2.30 -13.86 11.00
C ASP A 61 -2.94 -14.44 9.73
N TRP A 62 -2.55 -13.95 8.55
CA TRP A 62 -3.13 -14.36 7.27
C TRP A 62 -2.44 -15.56 6.64
N PHE A 63 -1.12 -15.66 6.79
CA PHE A 63 -0.30 -16.58 6.02
C PHE A 63 0.61 -17.46 6.89
N GLY A 64 0.55 -17.33 8.22
CA GLY A 64 1.39 -18.09 9.16
C GLY A 64 2.82 -17.55 9.27
N ASP A 65 3.65 -18.26 10.03
CA ASP A 65 5.06 -17.92 10.29
C ASP A 65 6.01 -18.26 9.13
N GLU A 66 5.47 -18.74 8.02
CA GLU A 66 6.23 -19.21 6.85
C GLU A 66 6.86 -18.06 6.04
N PHE A 67 6.35 -16.84 6.24
CA PHE A 67 6.72 -15.67 5.46
C PHE A 67 7.76 -14.80 6.18
N ASP A 68 9.00 -14.85 5.68
CA ASP A 68 10.09 -14.01 6.17
C ASP A 68 9.98 -12.57 5.62
N THR A 69 9.75 -11.60 6.51
CA THR A 69 9.72 -10.17 6.17
C THR A 69 11.08 -9.48 6.27
N SER A 70 12.14 -10.19 6.68
CA SER A 70 13.46 -9.60 6.95
C SER A 70 14.06 -8.91 5.73
N ALA A 71 13.80 -9.42 4.53
CA ALA A 71 14.24 -8.81 3.28
C ALA A 71 13.63 -7.41 3.06
N VAL A 72 12.39 -7.20 3.48
CA VAL A 72 11.69 -5.90 3.39
C VAL A 72 12.18 -4.96 4.48
N ASP A 73 12.29 -5.46 5.72
CA ASP A 73 12.76 -4.66 6.87
C ASP A 73 14.14 -4.04 6.64
N ASN A 74 15.05 -4.78 6.01
CA ASN A 74 16.39 -4.31 5.71
C ASN A 74 16.43 -3.20 4.65
N LYS A 75 15.40 -3.09 3.80
CA LYS A 75 15.27 -2.03 2.78
C LYS A 75 14.58 -0.78 3.30
N LEU A 76 13.89 -0.88 4.43
CA LEU A 76 13.15 0.20 5.09
C LEU A 76 13.90 0.75 6.32
N LYS A 77 15.22 0.54 6.37
CA LYS A 77 16.12 1.09 7.40
C LYS A 77 16.42 2.57 7.14
#